data_AF-A0A937V899-F1
#
_entry.id   AF-A0A937V899-F1
#
_cell.length_a   1.000
_cell.length_b   1.000
_cell.length_c   1.000
_cell.angle_alpha   90.00
_cell.angle_beta   90.00
_cell.angle_gamma   90.00
#
_symmetry.space_group_name_H-M   'P 1'
#
loop_
_entity.id
_entity.type
_entity.pdbx_description
1 polymer ?
#
loop_
_entity_poly.entity_id
_entity_poly.type
_entity_poly.pdbx_seq_one_letter_code
_entity_poly.pdbx_strand_id
1 'polypeptide(L)'
;MNPGSLDIAARGLNALLMIALGLALGAFVARRWKQPWGLFGIGAVTFVLSQVAHIPFNAFVLNALFTRLGWTDPTLAGTLVGVAASLGLSAGVFEEGARWLMFRFWVRKARRWEEALMIGAGHGGVEAILLGVLVLYALIQALALQGTDLASVVPAGQVETARLQVEAYWAAPWYAALLGALERLFALCLHLSLSVLVLQAFVRQRWIWLLLAIAWHAFVDGAAVAASQVVGPNWTEALIGVFALLSLAIVAALRGPAGRTPEPAAGAPPQSRPPIGRQDEPPSVERLDDSRFAPSHG
;
A
#
# COMPACT_ATOMS: atom_id res chain seq x y z
N MET A 1 -7.82 25.05 -26.40
CA MET A 1 -6.93 26.13 -25.90
C MET A 1 -5.53 25.55 -25.79
N ASN A 2 -4.49 26.27 -26.20
CA ASN A 2 -3.12 25.85 -25.91
C ASN A 2 -2.84 26.13 -24.42
N PRO A 3 -2.37 25.15 -23.64
CA PRO A 3 -2.06 25.38 -22.24
C PRO A 3 -0.89 26.35 -22.11
N GLY A 4 -0.90 27.13 -21.02
CA GLY A 4 0.26 27.91 -20.66
C GLY A 4 1.45 27.02 -20.33
N SER A 5 2.67 27.55 -20.48
CA SER A 5 3.88 26.87 -20.03
C SER A 5 3.82 26.47 -18.54
N LEU A 6 3.15 27.28 -17.72
CA LEU A 6 2.89 27.01 -16.31
C LEU A 6 2.05 25.75 -16.08
N ASP A 7 1.02 25.51 -16.88
CA ASP A 7 0.15 24.33 -16.74
C ASP A 7 0.90 23.02 -17.01
N ILE A 8 1.71 23.01 -18.07
CA ILE A 8 2.56 21.88 -18.44
C ILE A 8 3.60 21.64 -17.34
N ALA A 9 4.28 22.71 -16.89
CA ALA A 9 5.29 22.63 -15.86
C ALA A 9 4.74 22.11 -14.53
N ALA A 10 3.56 22.58 -14.09
CA ALA A 10 2.94 22.14 -12.84
C ALA A 10 2.55 20.66 -12.88
N ARG A 11 1.99 20.17 -13.99
CA ARG A 11 1.63 18.75 -14.17
C ARG A 11 2.86 17.86 -14.25
N GLY A 12 3.90 18.30 -14.94
CA GLY A 12 5.19 17.60 -14.98
C GLY A 12 5.85 17.53 -13.61
N LEU A 13 5.89 18.66 -12.89
CA LEU A 13 6.40 18.74 -11.52
C LEU A 13 5.63 17.80 -10.58
N ASN A 14 4.30 17.77 -10.67
CA ASN A 14 3.47 16.88 -9.87
C ASN A 14 3.90 15.42 -10.03
N ALA A 15 3.98 14.93 -11.28
CA ALA A 15 4.39 13.56 -11.57
C ALA A 15 5.79 13.25 -11.03
N LEU A 16 6.75 14.17 -11.23
CA LEU A 16 8.13 14.00 -10.74
C LEU A 16 8.20 13.98 -9.22
N LEU A 17 7.43 14.83 -8.54
CA LEU A 17 7.35 14.84 -7.07
C LEU A 17 6.79 13.54 -6.54
N MET A 18 5.71 13.01 -7.12
CA MET A 18 5.12 11.73 -6.70
C MET A 18 6.14 10.58 -6.78
N ILE A 19 6.91 10.51 -7.88
CA ILE A 19 7.97 9.51 -8.05
C ILE A 19 9.11 9.74 -7.05
N ALA A 20 9.56 10.99 -6.92
CA ALA A 20 10.71 11.34 -6.09
C ALA A 20 10.44 11.15 -4.60
N LEU A 21 9.23 11.47 -4.12
CA LEU A 21 8.86 11.40 -2.69
C LEU A 21 9.03 9.98 -2.12
N GLY A 22 8.54 8.96 -2.84
CA GLY A 22 8.68 7.56 -2.41
C GLY A 22 10.15 7.12 -2.31
N LEU A 23 10.95 7.43 -3.34
CA LEU A 23 12.38 7.11 -3.36
C LEU A 23 13.17 7.91 -2.31
N ALA A 24 12.84 9.19 -2.14
CA ALA A 24 13.48 10.06 -1.16
C ALA A 24 13.22 9.57 0.27
N LEU A 25 11.98 9.15 0.58
CA LEU A 25 11.64 8.57 1.88
C LEU A 25 12.40 7.26 2.11
N GLY A 26 12.41 6.34 1.13
CA GLY A 26 13.18 5.11 1.22
C GLY A 26 14.67 5.36 1.45
N ALA A 27 15.25 6.33 0.73
CA ALA A 27 16.65 6.71 0.87
C ALA A 27 16.94 7.38 2.22
N PHE A 28 16.02 8.20 2.73
CA PHE A 28 16.10 8.78 4.06
C PHE A 28 16.11 7.69 5.12
N VAL A 29 15.16 6.74 5.08
CA VAL A 29 15.08 5.64 6.05
C VAL A 29 16.32 4.75 5.99
N ALA A 30 16.76 4.39 4.78
CA ALA A 30 17.96 3.60 4.54
C ALA A 30 19.22 4.26 5.15
N ARG A 31 19.42 5.57 4.94
CA ARG A 31 20.59 6.29 5.49
C ARG A 31 20.48 6.51 7.00
N ARG A 32 19.29 6.91 7.48
CA ARG A 32 19.07 7.28 8.89
C ARG A 32 19.14 6.10 9.84
N TRP A 33 18.72 4.91 9.41
CA TRP A 33 18.61 3.72 10.24
C TRP A 33 19.31 2.48 9.65
N LYS A 34 20.13 2.66 8.61
CA LYS A 34 20.92 1.60 7.96
C LYS A 34 20.06 0.42 7.49
N GLN A 35 18.86 0.71 7.01
CA GLN A 35 17.93 -0.31 6.53
C GLN A 35 18.24 -0.70 5.07
N PRO A 36 18.15 -2.00 4.73
CA PRO A 36 18.39 -2.43 3.36
C PRO A 36 17.21 -2.11 2.44
N TRP A 37 17.51 -1.75 1.19
CA TRP A 37 16.50 -1.51 0.15
C TRP A 37 15.61 -2.73 -0.15
N GLY A 38 16.07 -3.94 0.19
CA GLY A 38 15.25 -5.14 0.10
C GLY A 38 13.92 -5.04 0.87
N LEU A 39 13.90 -4.37 2.03
CA LEU A 39 12.66 -4.17 2.80
C LEU A 39 11.70 -3.20 2.11
N PHE A 40 12.21 -2.18 1.43
CA PHE A 40 11.41 -1.28 0.61
C PHE A 40 10.79 -2.05 -0.56
N GLY A 41 11.60 -2.88 -1.26
CA GLY A 41 11.09 -3.73 -2.33
C GLY A 41 10.01 -4.71 -1.88
N ILE A 42 10.14 -5.28 -0.68
CA ILE A 42 9.12 -6.16 -0.10
C ILE A 42 7.82 -5.39 0.19
N GLY A 43 7.92 -4.19 0.76
CA GLY A 43 6.75 -3.32 0.95
C GLY A 43 6.06 -2.98 -0.37
N ALA A 44 6.84 -2.66 -1.40
CA ALA A 44 6.34 -2.37 -2.74
C ALA A 44 5.58 -3.55 -3.35
N VAL A 45 6.17 -4.76 -3.31
CA VAL A 45 5.49 -5.97 -3.82
C VAL A 45 4.23 -6.26 -3.00
N THR A 46 4.24 -6.02 -1.70
CA THR A 46 3.08 -6.24 -0.84
C THR A 46 1.89 -5.36 -1.23
N PHE A 47 2.11 -4.08 -1.56
CA PHE A 47 1.09 -3.21 -2.13
C PHE A 47 0.56 -3.74 -3.47
N VAL A 48 1.44 -4.09 -4.41
CA VAL A 48 1.00 -4.58 -5.73
C VAL A 48 0.15 -5.85 -5.58
N LEU A 49 0.57 -6.77 -4.70
CA LEU A 49 -0.19 -8.00 -4.42
C LEU A 49 -1.55 -7.73 -3.75
N SER A 50 -1.66 -6.72 -2.89
CA SER A 50 -2.98 -6.35 -2.32
C SER A 50 -3.92 -5.87 -3.42
N GLN A 51 -3.43 -5.08 -4.37
CA GLN A 51 -4.25 -4.56 -5.47
C GLN A 51 -4.76 -5.64 -6.43
N VAL A 52 -4.02 -6.73 -6.62
CA VAL A 52 -4.45 -7.87 -7.45
C VAL A 52 -5.77 -8.47 -6.97
N ALA A 53 -6.05 -8.46 -5.66
CA ALA A 53 -7.31 -8.94 -5.10
C ALA A 53 -8.31 -7.80 -4.84
N HIS A 54 -7.82 -6.64 -4.41
CA HIS A 54 -8.64 -5.47 -4.07
C HIS A 54 -9.39 -4.90 -5.28
N ILE A 55 -8.71 -4.71 -6.42
CA ILE A 55 -9.32 -4.12 -7.63
C ILE A 55 -10.47 -4.98 -8.16
N PRO A 56 -10.29 -6.31 -8.39
CA PRO A 56 -11.41 -7.17 -8.81
C PRO A 56 -12.53 -7.23 -7.78
N PHE A 57 -12.22 -7.23 -6.48
CA PHE A 57 -13.24 -7.21 -5.44
C PHE A 57 -14.12 -5.96 -5.53
N ASN A 58 -13.53 -4.78 -5.67
CA ASN A 58 -14.30 -3.54 -5.81
C ASN A 58 -15.12 -3.55 -7.11
N ALA A 59 -14.51 -3.98 -8.22
CA ALA A 59 -15.16 -4.01 -9.52
C ALA A 59 -16.36 -4.95 -9.58
N PHE A 60 -16.24 -6.17 -9.04
CA PHE A 60 -17.24 -7.22 -9.24
C PHE A 60 -18.14 -7.48 -8.03
N VAL A 61 -17.66 -7.20 -6.81
CA VAL A 61 -18.41 -7.46 -5.57
C VAL A 61 -19.00 -6.16 -5.04
N LEU A 62 -18.16 -5.17 -4.78
CA LEU A 62 -18.59 -3.93 -4.12
C LEU A 62 -19.54 -3.12 -5.00
N ASN A 63 -19.19 -2.92 -6.28
CA ASN A 63 -20.05 -2.21 -7.23
C ASN A 63 -21.39 -2.93 -7.43
N ALA A 64 -21.39 -4.27 -7.53
CA ALA A 64 -22.63 -5.03 -7.64
C ALA A 64 -23.50 -4.90 -6.38
N LEU A 65 -22.88 -4.85 -5.20
CA LEU A 65 -23.58 -4.58 -3.94
C LEU A 65 -24.18 -3.17 -3.92
N PHE A 66 -23.42 -2.15 -4.35
CA PHE A 66 -23.93 -0.77 -4.42
C PHE A 66 -25.14 -0.65 -5.34
N THR A 67 -25.10 -1.28 -6.52
CA THR A 67 -26.26 -1.32 -7.42
C THR A 67 -27.47 -2.00 -6.76
N ARG A 68 -27.28 -3.13 -6.07
CA ARG A 68 -28.36 -3.84 -5.38
C ARG A 68 -28.97 -3.05 -4.23
N LEU A 69 -28.16 -2.27 -3.51
CA LEU A 69 -28.60 -1.40 -2.42
C LEU A 69 -29.17 -0.06 -2.91
N GLY A 70 -29.14 0.22 -4.22
CA GLY A 70 -29.54 1.51 -4.78
C GLY A 70 -28.55 2.64 -4.48
N TRP A 71 -27.35 2.32 -4.01
CA TRP A 71 -26.29 3.27 -3.64
C TRP A 71 -25.55 3.76 -4.89
N THR A 72 -26.27 4.42 -5.80
CA THR A 72 -25.76 4.86 -7.10
C THR A 72 -25.59 6.38 -7.20
N ASP A 73 -26.25 7.13 -6.33
CA ASP A 73 -26.17 8.58 -6.28
C ASP A 73 -25.37 9.04 -5.05
N PRO A 74 -24.08 9.43 -5.22
CA PRO A 74 -23.24 9.89 -4.12
C PRO A 74 -23.65 11.25 -3.55
N THR A 75 -24.63 11.95 -4.14
CA THR A 75 -25.15 13.22 -3.59
C THR A 75 -26.07 13.00 -2.39
N LEU A 76 -26.64 11.80 -2.25
CA LEU A 76 -27.45 11.42 -1.10
C LEU A 76 -26.55 11.09 0.09
N ALA A 77 -26.73 11.80 1.21
CA ALA A 77 -25.87 11.65 2.39
C ALA A 77 -25.76 10.19 2.89
N GLY A 78 -26.87 9.45 2.92
CA GLY A 78 -26.88 8.04 3.33
C GLY A 78 -26.08 7.14 2.37
N THR A 79 -26.17 7.41 1.06
CA THR A 79 -25.42 6.69 0.02
C THR A 79 -23.94 7.02 0.11
N LEU A 80 -23.57 8.29 0.25
CA LEU A 80 -22.18 8.71 0.37
C LEU A 80 -21.48 8.04 1.55
N VAL A 81 -22.12 8.03 2.73
CA VAL A 81 -21.56 7.40 3.93
C VAL A 81 -21.38 5.90 3.71
N GLY A 82 -22.40 5.23 3.15
CA GLY A 82 -22.34 3.79 2.85
C GLY A 82 -21.23 3.43 1.86
N VAL A 83 -21.12 4.18 0.77
CA VAL A 83 -20.09 3.98 -0.27
C VAL A 83 -18.69 4.27 0.28
N ALA A 84 -18.50 5.41 0.94
CA ALA A 84 -17.19 5.82 1.46
C ALA A 84 -16.69 4.86 2.56
N ALA A 85 -17.55 4.45 3.48
CA ALA A 85 -17.21 3.44 4.49
C ALA A 85 -16.86 2.09 3.87
N SER A 86 -17.59 1.68 2.82
CA SER A 86 -17.37 0.42 2.13
C SER A 86 -16.05 0.41 1.35
N LEU A 87 -15.74 1.50 0.64
CA LEU A 87 -14.48 1.68 -0.08
C LEU A 87 -13.29 1.72 0.88
N GLY A 88 -13.38 2.54 1.93
CA GLY A 88 -12.32 2.58 2.95
C GLY A 88 -12.10 1.23 3.63
N LEU A 89 -13.17 0.54 4.02
CA LEU A 89 -13.07 -0.79 4.64
C LEU A 89 -12.43 -1.80 3.69
N SER A 90 -12.79 -1.78 2.40
CA SER A 90 -12.17 -2.65 1.41
C SER A 90 -10.66 -2.40 1.31
N ALA A 91 -10.22 -1.15 1.20
CA ALA A 91 -8.80 -0.80 1.17
C ALA A 91 -8.07 -1.28 2.43
N GLY A 92 -8.62 -0.98 3.61
CA GLY A 92 -8.05 -1.40 4.89
C GLY A 92 -7.91 -2.92 5.01
N VAL A 93 -8.93 -3.69 4.64
CA VAL A 93 -8.89 -5.17 4.74
C VAL A 93 -7.86 -5.77 3.78
N PHE A 94 -7.85 -5.34 2.51
CA PHE A 94 -6.95 -5.93 1.52
C PHE A 94 -5.49 -5.54 1.77
N GLU A 95 -5.22 -4.26 2.04
CA GLU A 95 -3.85 -3.79 2.22
C GLU A 95 -3.24 -4.21 3.56
N GLU A 96 -3.97 -4.07 4.67
CA GLU A 96 -3.45 -4.53 5.96
C GLU A 96 -3.44 -6.05 6.08
N GLY A 97 -4.38 -6.73 5.43
CA GLY A 97 -4.35 -8.19 5.27
C GLY A 97 -3.08 -8.64 4.55
N ALA A 98 -2.72 -7.98 3.44
CA ALA A 98 -1.48 -8.25 2.72
C ALA A 98 -0.24 -7.96 3.58
N ARG A 99 -0.19 -6.82 4.29
CA ARG A 99 0.92 -6.53 5.24
C ARG A 99 1.02 -7.58 6.34
N TRP A 100 -0.10 -8.03 6.89
CA TRP A 100 -0.10 -9.06 7.90
C TRP A 100 0.45 -10.39 7.35
N LEU A 101 0.00 -10.82 6.17
CA LEU A 101 0.51 -12.00 5.48
C LEU A 101 2.03 -11.87 5.20
N MET A 102 2.48 -10.71 4.75
CA MET A 102 3.90 -10.40 4.54
C MET A 102 4.71 -10.55 5.83
N PHE A 103 4.29 -9.95 6.95
CA PHE A 103 4.98 -10.11 8.25
C PHE A 103 4.92 -11.55 8.80
N ARG A 104 3.85 -12.28 8.50
CA ARG A 104 3.62 -13.66 8.97
C ARG A 104 4.42 -14.69 8.18
N PHE A 105 4.61 -14.49 6.88
CA PHE A 105 5.15 -15.51 5.98
C PHE A 105 6.44 -15.11 5.28
N TRP A 106 6.63 -13.84 4.92
CA TRP A 106 7.78 -13.38 4.13
C TRP A 106 8.89 -12.82 5.03
N VAL A 107 8.59 -11.81 5.84
CA VAL A 107 9.57 -11.12 6.70
C VAL A 107 9.39 -11.50 8.17
N ARG A 108 9.45 -12.81 8.45
CA ARG A 108 9.21 -13.38 9.79
C ARG A 108 10.14 -12.87 10.89
N LYS A 109 11.33 -12.42 10.51
CA LYS A 109 12.36 -11.90 11.44
C LYS A 109 12.35 -10.38 11.56
N ALA A 110 11.67 -9.66 10.66
CA ALA A 110 11.59 -8.21 10.71
C ALA A 110 10.63 -7.79 11.83
N ARG A 111 11.18 -7.44 13.00
CA ARG A 111 10.41 -7.14 14.21
C ARG A 111 10.76 -5.80 14.83
N ARG A 112 11.61 -5.02 14.17
CA ARG A 112 12.04 -3.71 14.62
C ARG A 112 11.22 -2.60 13.99
N TRP A 113 11.10 -1.51 14.72
CA TRP A 113 10.38 -0.32 14.28
C TRP A 113 10.95 0.25 12.97
N GLU A 114 12.28 0.32 12.84
CA GLU A 114 12.92 0.85 11.62
C GLU A 114 12.67 -0.03 10.39
N GLU A 115 12.52 -1.35 10.57
CA GLU A 115 12.21 -2.29 9.49
C GLU A 115 10.79 -2.07 9.00
N ALA A 116 9.83 -1.87 9.91
CA ALA A 116 8.45 -1.51 9.55
C ALA A 116 8.36 -0.15 8.84
N LEU A 117 9.20 0.84 9.22
CA LEU A 117 9.28 2.10 8.47
C LEU A 117 9.75 1.88 7.04
N MET A 118 10.81 1.08 6.84
CA MET A 118 11.33 0.83 5.50
C MET A 118 10.31 0.09 4.62
N ILE A 119 9.56 -0.86 5.20
CA ILE A 119 8.46 -1.55 4.53
C ILE A 119 7.31 -0.59 4.21
N GLY A 120 6.89 0.25 5.17
CA GLY A 120 5.84 1.26 4.94
C GLY A 120 6.23 2.28 3.87
N ALA A 121 7.49 2.71 3.87
CA ALA A 121 8.04 3.57 2.82
C ALA A 121 8.00 2.89 1.44
N GLY A 122 8.28 1.58 1.38
CA GLY A 122 8.14 0.79 0.15
C GLY A 122 6.71 0.68 -0.34
N HIS A 123 5.78 0.41 0.58
CA HIS A 123 4.36 0.23 0.28
C HIS A 123 3.72 1.52 -0.25
N GLY A 124 3.81 2.63 0.48
CA GLY A 124 3.29 3.91 0.00
C GLY A 124 4.14 4.52 -1.13
N GLY A 125 5.44 4.22 -1.14
CA GLY A 125 6.37 4.73 -2.14
C GLY A 125 6.10 4.18 -3.53
N VAL A 126 5.83 2.87 -3.65
CA VAL A 126 5.49 2.30 -4.96
C VAL A 126 4.16 2.82 -5.48
N GLU A 127 3.18 3.04 -4.60
CA GLU A 127 1.90 3.62 -5.00
C GLU A 127 2.10 5.04 -5.56
N ALA A 128 2.86 5.88 -4.86
CA ALA A 128 3.20 7.22 -5.33
C ALA A 128 3.96 7.19 -6.67
N ILE A 129 4.89 6.25 -6.84
CA ILE A 129 5.63 6.08 -8.11
C ILE A 129 4.68 5.66 -9.24
N LEU A 130 3.83 4.65 -9.04
CA LEU A 130 2.91 4.15 -10.06
C LEU A 130 1.92 5.24 -10.49
N LEU A 131 1.34 5.96 -9.53
CA LEU A 131 0.44 7.08 -9.84
C LEU A 131 1.19 8.25 -10.49
N GLY A 132 2.43 8.54 -10.08
CA GLY A 132 3.25 9.56 -10.73
C GLY A 132 3.55 9.23 -12.19
N VAL A 133 3.85 7.96 -12.49
CA VAL A 133 4.03 7.48 -13.87
C VAL A 133 2.71 7.60 -14.66
N LEU A 134 1.57 7.26 -14.05
CA LEU A 134 0.27 7.41 -14.69
C LEU A 134 -0.07 8.87 -15.00
N VAL A 135 0.23 9.80 -14.08
CA VAL A 135 0.05 11.25 -14.28
C VAL A 135 0.98 11.76 -15.39
N LEU A 136 2.24 11.30 -15.43
CA LEU A 136 3.17 11.65 -16.50
C LEU A 136 2.67 11.15 -17.85
N TYR A 137 2.19 9.91 -17.90
CA TYR A 137 1.58 9.33 -19.09
C TYR A 137 0.36 10.14 -19.55
N ALA A 138 -0.53 10.52 -18.62
CA ALA A 138 -1.68 11.38 -18.92
C ALA A 138 -1.27 12.74 -19.49
N LEU A 139 -0.20 13.35 -18.96
CA LEU A 139 0.36 14.60 -19.51
C LEU A 139 0.88 14.41 -20.94
N ILE A 140 1.64 13.36 -21.20
CA ILE A 140 2.16 13.05 -22.55
C ILE A 140 0.99 12.86 -23.53
N GLN A 141 -0.04 12.10 -23.15
CA GLN A 141 -1.24 11.89 -23.96
C GLN A 141 -1.98 13.22 -24.21
N ALA A 142 -2.18 14.03 -23.18
CA ALA A 142 -2.87 15.31 -23.30
C ALA A 142 -2.12 16.30 -24.21
N LEU A 143 -0.78 16.24 -24.25
CA LEU A 143 0.05 17.00 -25.17
C LEU A 143 0.00 16.45 -26.59
N ALA A 144 0.06 15.13 -26.77
CA ALA A 144 0.00 14.48 -28.08
C ALA A 144 -1.34 14.73 -28.81
N LEU A 145 -2.43 14.90 -28.05
CA LEU A 145 -3.76 15.20 -28.60
C LEU A 145 -3.96 16.69 -28.92
N GLN A 146 -3.03 17.58 -28.58
CA GLN A 146 -3.17 19.00 -28.90
C GLN A 146 -3.02 19.27 -30.39
N GLY A 147 -4.01 19.95 -30.97
CA GLY A 147 -4.01 20.29 -32.40
C GLY A 147 -4.22 19.09 -33.32
N THR A 148 -4.39 17.88 -32.76
CA THR A 148 -4.71 16.66 -33.50
C THR A 148 -6.21 16.60 -33.79
N ASP A 149 -6.58 16.18 -35.00
CA ASP A 149 -7.97 15.83 -35.29
C ASP A 149 -8.34 14.54 -34.55
N LEU A 150 -9.13 14.64 -33.48
CA LEU A 150 -9.52 13.51 -32.66
C LEU A 150 -10.27 12.42 -33.45
N ALA A 151 -10.98 12.78 -34.52
CA ALA A 151 -11.67 11.81 -35.39
C ALA A 151 -10.70 10.88 -36.12
N SER A 152 -9.43 11.27 -36.24
CA SER A 152 -8.37 10.47 -36.88
C SER A 152 -7.67 9.48 -35.94
N VAL A 153 -7.79 9.65 -34.62
CA VAL A 153 -7.02 8.90 -33.61
C VAL A 153 -7.88 8.16 -32.59
N VAL A 154 -9.17 8.47 -32.51
CA VAL A 154 -10.13 7.88 -31.57
C VAL A 154 -11.30 7.27 -32.35
N PRO A 155 -11.88 6.12 -31.92
CA PRO A 155 -13.06 5.55 -32.55
C PRO A 155 -14.20 6.56 -32.68
N ALA A 156 -14.95 6.53 -33.80
CA ALA A 156 -15.98 7.53 -34.11
C ALA A 156 -17.01 7.77 -32.98
N GLY A 157 -17.39 6.71 -32.26
CA GLY A 157 -18.33 6.80 -31.13
C GLY A 157 -17.75 7.40 -29.83
N GLN A 158 -16.44 7.69 -29.77
CA GLN A 158 -15.74 8.18 -28.59
C GLN A 158 -15.14 9.57 -28.76
N VAL A 159 -15.20 10.14 -29.97
CA VAL A 159 -14.58 11.44 -30.30
C VAL A 159 -15.05 12.54 -29.35
N GLU A 160 -16.36 12.61 -29.09
CA GLU A 160 -16.91 13.64 -28.20
C GLU A 160 -16.47 13.42 -26.74
N THR A 161 -16.46 12.18 -26.26
CA THR A 161 -15.95 11.86 -24.92
C THR A 161 -14.48 12.23 -24.78
N ALA A 162 -13.64 11.89 -25.77
CA ALA A 162 -12.24 12.26 -25.79
C ALA A 162 -12.04 13.78 -25.81
N ARG A 163 -12.85 14.50 -26.59
CA ARG A 163 -12.85 15.97 -26.65
C ARG A 163 -13.14 16.57 -25.28
N LEU A 164 -14.20 16.11 -24.62
CA LEU A 164 -14.59 16.58 -23.28
C LEU A 164 -13.52 16.26 -22.22
N GLN A 165 -12.87 15.09 -22.30
CA GLN A 165 -11.79 14.72 -21.39
C GLN A 165 -10.56 15.61 -21.54
N VAL A 166 -10.12 15.88 -22.79
CA VAL A 166 -8.99 16.77 -23.06
C VAL A 166 -9.31 18.20 -22.63
N GLU A 167 -10.53 18.67 -22.90
CA GLU A 167 -10.99 20.00 -22.48
C GLU A 167 -10.99 20.14 -20.96
N ALA A 168 -11.56 19.16 -20.24
CA ALA A 168 -11.58 19.15 -18.77
C ALA A 168 -10.17 19.09 -18.16
N TYR A 169 -9.26 18.31 -18.75
CA TYR A 169 -7.88 18.18 -18.30
C TYR A 169 -7.14 19.54 -18.32
N TRP A 170 -7.31 20.31 -19.39
CA TRP A 170 -6.66 21.61 -19.55
C TRP A 170 -7.43 22.76 -18.89
N ALA A 171 -8.73 22.60 -18.63
CA ALA A 171 -9.53 23.58 -17.88
C ALA A 171 -9.23 23.58 -16.37
N ALA A 172 -8.70 22.46 -15.84
CA ALA A 172 -8.31 22.37 -14.43
C ALA A 172 -7.20 23.37 -14.08
N PRO A 173 -7.33 24.17 -13.00
CA PRO A 173 -6.31 25.12 -12.59
C PRO A 173 -4.95 24.46 -12.39
N TRP A 174 -3.86 25.11 -12.81
CA TRP A 174 -2.50 24.56 -12.73
C TRP A 174 -2.12 24.06 -11.33
N TYR A 175 -2.58 24.74 -10.27
CA TYR A 175 -2.26 24.38 -8.88
C TYR A 175 -2.98 23.11 -8.43
N ALA A 176 -4.15 22.82 -9.00
CA ALA A 176 -4.92 21.62 -8.67
C ALA A 176 -4.15 20.35 -9.04
N ALA A 177 -3.30 20.41 -10.07
CA ALA A 177 -2.43 19.31 -10.43
C ALA A 177 -1.47 18.92 -9.29
N LEU A 178 -0.97 19.89 -8.51
CA LEU A 178 0.00 19.67 -7.43
C LEU A 178 -0.62 19.01 -6.19
N LEU A 179 -1.96 18.97 -6.09
CA LEU A 179 -2.63 18.28 -4.99
C LEU A 179 -2.33 16.79 -5.00
N GLY A 180 -2.11 16.18 -6.17
CA GLY A 180 -1.73 14.76 -6.26
C GLY A 180 -0.44 14.44 -5.49
N ALA A 181 0.62 15.23 -5.67
CA ALA A 181 1.88 15.05 -4.94
C ALA A 181 1.73 15.33 -3.44
N LEU A 182 0.87 16.30 -3.07
CA LEU A 182 0.57 16.61 -1.67
C LEU A 182 -0.15 15.43 -1.00
N GLU A 183 -1.18 14.88 -1.64
CA GLU A 183 -1.91 13.72 -1.16
C GLU A 183 -0.98 12.51 -0.99
N ARG A 184 -0.07 12.28 -1.96
CA ARG A 184 0.94 11.21 -1.85
C ARG A 184 1.89 11.41 -0.67
N LEU A 185 2.31 12.65 -0.38
CA LEU A 185 3.10 12.93 0.81
C LEU A 185 2.34 12.52 2.09
N PHE A 186 1.05 12.82 2.17
CA PHE A 186 0.22 12.43 3.31
C PHE A 186 -0.04 10.93 3.39
N ALA A 187 -0.30 10.27 2.26
CA ALA A 187 -0.45 8.82 2.17
C ALA A 187 0.82 8.09 2.63
N LEU A 188 2.01 8.61 2.32
CA LEU A 188 3.27 8.06 2.84
C LEU A 188 3.30 8.06 4.37
N CYS A 189 2.86 9.14 5.03
CA CYS A 189 2.75 9.19 6.49
C CYS A 189 1.80 8.11 7.03
N LEU A 190 0.65 7.93 6.37
CA LEU A 190 -0.31 6.89 6.70
C LEU A 190 0.32 5.49 6.58
N HIS A 191 0.96 5.14 5.46
CA HIS A 191 1.56 3.82 5.25
C HIS A 191 2.71 3.50 6.21
N LEU A 192 3.49 4.50 6.64
CA LEU A 192 4.46 4.31 7.72
C LEU A 192 3.75 3.88 9.02
N SER A 193 2.66 4.56 9.38
CA SER A 193 1.90 4.25 10.59
C SER A 193 1.24 2.87 10.54
N LEU A 194 0.65 2.51 9.40
CA LEU A 194 -0.03 1.23 9.19
C LEU A 194 0.95 0.06 9.27
N SER A 195 2.11 0.16 8.62
CA SER A 195 3.16 -0.86 8.75
C SER A 195 3.63 -1.02 10.21
N VAL A 196 3.76 0.08 10.96
CA VAL A 196 4.12 0.03 12.39
C VAL A 196 3.01 -0.58 13.23
N LEU A 197 1.74 -0.28 12.95
CA LEU A 197 0.58 -0.86 13.64
C LEU A 197 0.47 -2.37 13.39
N VAL A 198 0.53 -2.82 12.13
CA VAL A 198 0.48 -4.25 11.80
C VAL A 198 1.65 -5.00 12.44
N LEU A 199 2.84 -4.41 12.48
CA LEU A 199 3.99 -4.99 13.18
C LEU A 199 3.67 -5.29 14.66
N GLN A 200 2.90 -4.42 15.34
CA GLN A 200 2.56 -4.63 16.75
C GLN A 200 1.72 -5.89 17.00
N ALA A 201 0.97 -6.37 16.01
CA ALA A 201 0.25 -7.64 16.14
C ALA A 201 1.22 -8.82 16.41
N PHE A 202 2.44 -8.74 15.89
CA PHE A 202 3.50 -9.74 16.06
C PHE A 202 4.40 -9.44 17.26
N VAL A 203 4.76 -8.18 17.49
CA VAL A 203 5.64 -7.82 18.62
C VAL A 203 4.91 -8.02 19.96
N ARG A 204 3.62 -7.66 20.00
CA ARG A 204 2.80 -7.76 21.22
C ARG A 204 1.92 -9.00 21.28
N GLN A 205 1.91 -9.83 20.24
CA GLN A 205 1.09 -11.06 20.15
C GLN A 205 -0.41 -10.79 20.40
N ARG A 206 -0.92 -9.66 19.89
CA ARG A 206 -2.32 -9.26 20.05
C ARG A 206 -2.91 -8.85 18.71
N TRP A 207 -3.88 -9.61 18.22
CA TRP A 207 -4.53 -9.40 16.93
C TRP A 207 -5.27 -8.05 16.83
N ILE A 208 -5.61 -7.42 17.96
CA ILE A 208 -6.24 -6.09 18.01
C ILE A 208 -5.43 -5.03 17.24
N TRP A 209 -4.10 -5.16 17.17
CA TRP A 209 -3.27 -4.20 16.42
C TRP A 209 -3.48 -4.28 14.90
N LEU A 210 -3.83 -5.45 14.37
CA LEU A 210 -4.25 -5.59 12.98
C LEU A 210 -5.60 -4.90 12.76
N LEU A 211 -6.56 -5.10 13.67
CA LEU A 211 -7.84 -4.39 13.58
C LEU A 211 -7.68 -2.88 13.65
N LEU A 212 -6.79 -2.38 14.51
CA LEU A 212 -6.51 -0.94 14.59
C LEU A 212 -5.90 -0.41 13.30
N ALA A 213 -5.03 -1.17 12.64
CA ALA A 213 -4.50 -0.81 11.33
C ALA A 213 -5.63 -0.76 10.27
N ILE A 214 -6.47 -1.81 10.20
CA ILE A 214 -7.60 -1.88 9.25
C ILE A 214 -8.56 -0.71 9.49
N ALA A 215 -8.92 -0.45 10.75
CA ALA A 215 -9.84 0.60 11.12
C ALA A 215 -9.25 1.99 10.82
N TRP A 216 -7.97 2.22 11.11
CA TRP A 216 -7.32 3.50 10.82
C TRP A 216 -7.23 3.76 9.31
N HIS A 217 -6.80 2.77 8.53
CA HIS A 217 -6.77 2.85 7.07
C HIS A 217 -8.18 3.13 6.52
N ALA A 218 -9.16 2.33 6.91
CA ALA A 218 -10.53 2.46 6.44
C ALA A 218 -11.16 3.82 6.79
N PHE A 219 -10.86 4.33 7.98
CA PHE A 219 -11.33 5.64 8.40
C PHE A 219 -10.73 6.77 7.55
N VAL A 220 -9.41 6.76 7.32
CA VAL A 220 -8.74 7.81 6.54
C VAL A 220 -9.21 7.81 5.09
N ASP A 221 -9.27 6.64 4.44
CA ASP A 221 -9.72 6.52 3.06
C ASP A 221 -11.20 6.86 2.90
N GLY A 222 -12.05 6.35 3.79
CA GLY A 222 -13.47 6.67 3.78
C GLY A 222 -13.71 8.17 4.02
N ALA A 223 -12.98 8.78 4.95
CA ALA A 223 -13.07 10.21 5.20
C ALA A 223 -12.59 11.03 4.00
N ALA A 224 -11.53 10.61 3.30
CA ALA A 224 -11.05 11.25 2.08
C ALA A 224 -12.11 11.22 0.97
N VAL A 225 -12.72 10.04 0.73
CA VAL A 225 -13.81 9.87 -0.25
C VAL A 225 -14.98 10.78 0.10
N ALA A 226 -15.47 10.74 1.34
CA ALA A 226 -16.60 11.57 1.77
C ALA A 226 -16.29 13.07 1.69
N ALA A 227 -15.13 13.51 2.18
CA ALA A 227 -14.74 14.91 2.18
C ALA A 227 -14.60 15.46 0.75
N SER A 228 -14.05 14.67 -0.19
CA SER A 228 -13.91 15.08 -1.60
C SER A 228 -15.24 15.48 -2.23
N GLN A 229 -16.34 14.83 -1.84
CA GLN A 229 -17.68 15.09 -2.35
C GLN A 229 -18.38 16.25 -1.63
N VAL A 230 -18.10 16.45 -0.34
CA VAL A 230 -18.83 17.45 0.48
C VAL A 230 -18.14 18.81 0.50
N VAL A 231 -16.82 18.84 0.68
CA VAL A 231 -16.04 20.08 0.90
C VAL A 231 -15.07 20.39 -0.23
N GLY A 232 -14.94 19.49 -1.21
CA GLY A 232 -14.07 19.63 -2.36
C GLY A 232 -12.59 19.34 -2.06
N PRO A 233 -11.75 19.24 -3.10
CA PRO A 233 -10.40 18.70 -3.01
C PRO A 233 -9.49 19.49 -2.05
N ASN A 234 -9.55 20.82 -2.09
CA ASN A 234 -8.66 21.67 -1.28
C ASN A 234 -8.85 21.44 0.24
N TRP A 235 -10.10 21.32 0.70
CA TRP A 235 -10.40 21.07 2.11
C TRP A 235 -10.17 19.60 2.50
N THR A 236 -10.37 18.68 1.56
CA THR A 236 -9.98 17.28 1.74
C THR A 236 -8.48 17.16 2.02
N GLU A 237 -7.62 17.88 1.29
CA GLU A 237 -6.18 17.86 1.55
C GLU A 237 -5.83 18.37 2.96
N ALA A 238 -6.51 19.41 3.44
CA ALA A 238 -6.30 19.91 4.80
C ALA A 238 -6.68 18.84 5.85
N LEU A 239 -7.80 18.14 5.64
CA LEU A 239 -8.25 17.04 6.50
C LEU A 239 -7.25 15.86 6.49
N ILE A 240 -6.85 15.41 5.30
CA ILE A 240 -5.87 14.31 5.15
C ILE A 240 -4.52 14.72 5.73
N GLY A 241 -4.13 16.00 5.62
CA GLY A 241 -2.94 16.54 6.28
C GLY A 241 -2.99 16.40 7.81
N VAL A 242 -4.14 16.62 8.43
CA VAL A 242 -4.33 16.35 9.87
C VAL A 242 -4.16 14.85 10.17
N PHE A 243 -4.75 13.97 9.35
CA PHE A 243 -4.58 12.52 9.52
C PHE A 243 -3.14 12.06 9.29
N ALA A 244 -2.38 12.71 8.41
CA ALA A 244 -0.96 12.45 8.24
C ALA A 244 -0.16 12.80 9.51
N LEU A 245 -0.46 13.93 10.15
CA LEU A 245 0.16 14.31 11.43
C LEU A 245 -0.19 13.30 12.54
N LEU A 246 -1.44 12.85 12.62
CA LEU A 246 -1.85 11.81 13.55
C LEU A 246 -1.14 10.47 13.26
N SER A 247 -0.97 10.13 11.99
CA SER A 247 -0.23 8.94 11.56
C SER A 247 1.24 9.02 11.98
N LEU A 248 1.88 10.18 11.84
CA LEU A 248 3.23 10.41 12.35
C LEU A 248 3.30 10.34 13.89
N ALA A 249 2.27 10.82 14.59
CA ALA A 249 2.17 10.68 16.05
C ALA A 249 2.06 9.20 16.46
N ILE A 250 1.30 8.38 15.73
CA ILE A 250 1.25 6.92 15.93
C ILE A 250 2.63 6.30 15.71
N VAL A 251 3.31 6.65 14.62
CA VAL A 251 4.67 6.18 14.32
C VAL A 251 5.63 6.51 15.46
N ALA A 252 5.60 7.74 15.98
CA ALA A 252 6.44 8.19 17.08
C ALA A 252 6.10 7.50 18.41
N ALA A 253 4.81 7.39 18.75
CA ALA A 253 4.33 6.77 19.99
C ALA A 253 4.65 5.27 20.06
N LEU A 254 4.71 4.60 18.91
CA LEU A 254 5.01 3.17 18.81
C LEU A 254 6.49 2.86 18.63
N ARG A 255 7.36 3.87 18.70
CA ARG A 255 8.81 3.67 18.73
C ARG A 255 9.21 3.07 20.08
N GLY A 256 9.45 1.76 20.10
CA GLY A 256 9.91 1.07 21.31
C GLY A 256 11.30 1.57 21.77
N PRO A 257 11.66 1.39 23.05
CA PRO A 257 13.02 1.60 23.53
C PRO A 257 13.97 0.75 22.68
N ALA A 258 15.02 1.39 22.13
CA ALA A 258 15.95 0.75 21.21
C ALA A 258 16.45 -0.60 21.74
N GLY A 259 16.27 -1.67 20.97
CA GLY A 259 17.17 -2.83 21.04
C GLY A 259 16.95 -3.87 22.14
N ARG A 260 15.77 -4.00 22.75
CA ARG A 260 15.46 -5.30 23.38
C ARG A 260 15.09 -6.29 22.29
N THR A 261 16.08 -7.02 21.78
CA THR A 261 15.86 -8.42 21.40
C THR A 261 14.99 -9.03 22.50
N PRO A 262 13.87 -9.70 22.17
CA PRO A 262 13.15 -10.47 23.17
C PRO A 262 14.17 -11.37 23.83
N GLU A 263 14.52 -11.08 25.08
CA GLU A 263 15.28 -12.00 25.89
C GLU A 263 14.46 -13.30 25.86
N PRO A 264 15.08 -14.44 25.52
CA PRO A 264 14.37 -15.71 25.63
C PRO A 264 13.73 -15.73 27.02
N ALA A 265 12.41 -15.95 27.07
CA ALA A 265 11.64 -15.81 28.29
C ALA A 265 12.43 -16.38 29.48
N ALA A 266 12.76 -15.53 30.46
CA ALA A 266 13.48 -15.97 31.64
C ALA A 266 12.65 -17.08 32.31
N GLY A 267 13.09 -18.33 32.14
CA GLY A 267 12.34 -19.51 32.54
C GLY A 267 12.08 -20.56 31.45
N ALA A 268 12.44 -20.30 30.18
CA ALA A 268 12.47 -21.38 29.18
C ALA A 268 13.57 -22.38 29.59
N PRO A 269 13.25 -23.66 29.85
CA PRO A 269 14.28 -24.65 30.13
C PRO A 269 15.26 -24.66 28.96
N PRO A 270 16.58 -24.81 29.23
CA PRO A 270 17.56 -24.92 28.16
C PRO A 270 17.06 -25.99 27.20
N GLN A 271 16.86 -25.63 25.93
CA GLN A 271 16.61 -26.62 24.90
C GLN A 271 17.84 -27.50 24.89
N SER A 272 17.74 -28.68 25.51
CA SER A 272 18.77 -29.69 25.41
C SER A 272 18.89 -29.99 23.93
N ARG A 273 20.05 -29.67 23.36
CA ARG A 273 20.44 -30.27 22.09
C ARG A 273 20.23 -31.78 22.27
N PRO A 274 19.45 -32.46 21.42
CA PRO A 274 19.46 -33.91 21.44
C PRO A 274 20.93 -34.33 21.33
N PRO A 275 21.38 -35.30 22.14
CA PRO A 275 22.76 -35.74 22.09
C PRO A 275 23.06 -36.08 20.64
N ILE A 276 24.17 -35.53 20.12
CA ILE A 276 24.72 -35.96 18.83
C ILE A 276 24.92 -37.46 19.00
N GLY A 277 24.05 -38.24 18.37
CA GLY A 277 24.12 -39.69 18.43
C GLY A 277 25.52 -40.11 18.01
N ARG A 278 26.17 -40.94 18.82
CA ARG A 278 27.41 -41.62 18.43
C ARG A 278 27.20 -42.22 17.04
N GLN A 279 27.99 -41.79 16.08
CA GLN A 279 28.07 -42.39 14.75
C GLN A 279 29.10 -43.53 14.72
N ASP A 280 29.36 -44.20 15.85
CA ASP A 280 30.50 -45.11 16.00
C ASP A 280 30.09 -46.58 16.20
N GLU A 281 28.87 -46.98 15.86
CA GLU A 281 28.54 -48.41 15.74
C GLU A 281 28.62 -48.84 14.28
N PRO A 282 29.60 -49.68 13.88
CA PRO A 282 29.58 -50.28 12.56
C PRO A 282 28.31 -51.15 12.43
N PRO A 283 27.66 -51.16 11.25
CA PRO A 283 26.46 -51.94 11.05
C PRO A 283 26.74 -53.43 11.30
N SER A 284 25.95 -54.05 12.17
CA SER A 284 25.99 -55.49 12.40
C SER A 284 25.50 -56.24 11.16
N VAL A 285 26.11 -57.40 10.88
CA VAL A 285 25.85 -58.23 9.69
C VAL A 285 24.35 -58.60 9.56
N GLU A 286 23.64 -58.71 10.68
CA GLU A 286 22.18 -58.95 10.73
C GLU A 286 21.34 -57.87 10.03
N ARG A 287 21.77 -56.60 10.00
CA ARG A 287 20.99 -55.51 9.39
C ARG A 287 21.14 -55.41 7.86
N LEU A 288 22.01 -56.21 7.24
CA LEU A 288 22.21 -56.22 5.79
C LEU A 288 21.25 -57.17 5.06
N ASP A 289 20.74 -58.20 5.74
CA ASP A 289 19.86 -59.20 5.13
C ASP A 289 18.40 -58.75 5.05
N ASP A 290 17.96 -57.84 5.94
CA ASP A 290 16.61 -57.24 5.90
C ASP A 290 16.36 -56.32 4.69
N SER A 291 17.42 -55.92 3.97
CA SER A 291 17.31 -55.06 2.79
C SER A 291 17.14 -55.81 1.47
N ARG A 292 17.31 -57.14 1.46
CA ARG A 292 17.32 -57.95 0.22
C ARG A 292 15.98 -58.55 -0.17
N PHE A 293 14.99 -58.55 0.72
CA PHE A 293 13.68 -59.17 0.46
C PHE A 293 12.51 -58.26 0.84
N ALA A 294 12.40 -57.11 0.17
CA ALA A 294 11.11 -56.45 0.01
C ALA A 294 10.42 -57.05 -1.23
N PRO A 295 9.27 -57.75 -1.10
CA PRO A 295 8.53 -58.21 -2.27
C PRO A 295 7.91 -57.01 -2.98
N SER A 296 8.30 -56.79 -4.24
CA SER A 296 7.58 -55.91 -5.15
C SER A 296 6.26 -56.58 -5.57
N HIS A 297 5.12 -56.05 -5.12
CA HIS A 297 3.82 -56.41 -5.69
C HIS A 297 2.93 -55.18 -5.87
N GLY A 298 2.57 -54.96 -7.14
CA GLY A 298 1.27 -54.44 -7.61
C GLY A 298 1.04 -52.96 -7.50
#